data_AF-A0A960PUP6-F1
#
_entry.id   AF-A0A960PUP6-F1
#
_cell.length_a   1.000
_cell.length_b   1.000
_cell.length_c   1.000
_cell.angle_alpha   90.00
_cell.angle_beta   90.00
_cell.angle_gamma   90.00
#
_symmetry.space_group_name_H-M   'P 1'
#
loop_
_entity.id
_entity.type
_entity.pdbx_description
1 polymer ?
#
loop_
_entity_poly.entity_id
_entity_poly.type
_entity_poly.pdbx_seq_one_letter_code
_entity_poly.pdbx_strand_id
1 'polypeptide(L)' 'VINVTVALFAGLMPVPGGIGVSEGALVVGLTAAGVDQAVAFAVAITYRLCTFYLPPIWGGVAFRRLERAGLL' A
#
# COMPACT_ATOMS: atom_id res chain seq x y z
N VAL A 1 -5.78 -6.71 12.85
CA VAL A 1 -4.67 -7.65 13.13
C VAL A 1 -3.88 -7.99 11.87
N ILE A 2 -4.53 -8.49 10.81
CA ILE A 2 -3.88 -8.88 9.54
C ILE A 2 -2.97 -7.77 8.97
N ASN A 3 -3.49 -6.55 8.77
CA ASN A 3 -2.69 -5.45 8.23
C ASN A 3 -1.51 -5.03 9.15
N VAL A 4 -1.66 -5.16 10.47
CA VAL A 4 -0.60 -4.79 11.42
C VAL A 4 0.56 -5.78 11.33
N THR A 5 0.26 -7.09 11.22
CA THR A 5 1.27 -8.13 10.99
C THR A 5 1.96 -7.94 9.64
N VAL A 6 1.20 -7.63 8.59
CA VAL A 6 1.73 -7.32 7.24
C VAL A 6 2.70 -6.14 7.29
N ALA A 7 2.29 -5.04 7.92
CA ALA A 7 3.11 -3.84 8.02
C ALA A 7 4.39 -4.07 8.84
N LEU A 8 4.32 -4.88 9.91
CA LEU A 8 5.47 -5.24 10.73
C LEU A 8 6.51 -6.01 9.91
N PHE A 9 6.09 -7.04 9.15
CA PHE A 9 6.99 -7.81 8.30
C PHE A 9 7.52 -7.01 7.11
N ALA A 10 6.68 -6.17 6.50
CA ALA A 10 7.10 -5.31 5.40
C ALA A 10 8.11 -4.24 5.82
N GLY A 11 8.04 -3.73 7.06
CA GLY A 11 9.02 -2.79 7.61
C GLY A 11 10.33 -3.44 8.06
N LEU A 12 10.32 -4.75 8.34
CA LEU A 12 11.50 -5.51 8.78
C LEU A 12 12.34 -6.03 7.61
N MET A 13 11.74 -6.22 6.43
CA MET A 13 12.45 -6.62 5.22
C MET A 13 12.96 -5.39 4.45
N PRO A 14 14.19 -5.39 3.93
CA PRO A 14 14.76 -4.29 3.16
C PRO A 14 14.22 -4.30 1.72
N VAL A 15 12.89 -4.32 1.56
CA VAL A 15 12.22 -4.29 0.26
C VAL A 15 11.68 -2.88 0.06
N PRO A 16 12.26 -2.07 -0.86
CA PRO A 16 11.73 -0.74 -1.15
C PRO A 16 10.26 -0.84 -1.56
N GLY A 17 9.38 -0.26 -0.74
CA GLY A 17 7.91 -0.29 -0.95
C GLY A 17 7.20 -1.61 -0.63
N GLY A 18 7.87 -2.58 0.03
CA GLY A 18 7.22 -3.82 0.47
C GLY A 18 6.52 -4.63 -0.63
N ILE A 19 6.99 -4.50 -1.87
CA ILE A 19 6.47 -5.16 -3.08
C ILE A 19 6.57 -6.68 -2.93
N GLY A 20 5.46 -7.39 -3.16
CA GLY A 20 5.36 -8.83 -2.96
C GLY A 20 5.09 -9.27 -1.51
N VAL A 21 5.77 -8.68 -0.51
CA VAL A 21 5.57 -9.05 0.91
C VAL A 21 4.19 -8.61 1.41
N SER A 22 3.82 -7.36 1.11
CA SER A 22 2.51 -6.82 1.51
C SER A 22 1.33 -7.50 0.81
N GLU A 23 1.49 -7.82 -0.49
CA GLU A 23 0.48 -8.54 -1.26
C GLU A 23 0.33 -9.98 -0.80
N GLY A 24 1.43 -10.71 -0.65
CA GLY A 24 1.41 -12.09 -0.18
C GLY A 24 0.79 -12.20 1.21
N ALA A 25 1.17 -11.31 2.14
CA ALA A 25 0.65 -11.34 3.49
C ALA A 25 -0.83 -10.92 3.58
N LEU A 26 -1.29 -9.98 2.74
CA LEU A 26 -2.72 -9.62 2.65
C LEU A 26 -3.54 -10.76 2.04
N VAL A 27 -3.08 -11.37 0.95
CA VAL A 27 -3.77 -12.50 0.32
C VAL A 27 -3.83 -13.67 1.27
N VAL A 28 -2.70 -14.09 1.85
CA VAL A 28 -2.66 -15.19 2.83
C VAL A 28 -3.53 -14.89 4.05
N GLY A 29 -3.49 -13.67 4.59
CA GLY A 29 -4.30 -13.28 5.74
C GLY A 29 -5.80 -13.23 5.46
N LEU A 30 -6.21 -12.77 4.27
CA LEU A 30 -7.61 -12.72 3.86
C LEU A 30 -8.15 -14.10 3.48
N THR A 31 -7.37 -14.91 2.77
CA THR A 31 -7.72 -16.31 2.47
C THR A 31 -7.83 -17.13 3.75
N ALA A 32 -6.93 -16.94 4.73
CA ALA A 32 -7.03 -17.58 6.04
C ALA A 32 -8.26 -17.13 6.85
N ALA A 33 -8.79 -15.94 6.57
CA ALA A 33 -10.04 -15.44 7.15
C ALA A 33 -11.31 -15.93 6.40
N GLY A 34 -11.15 -16.76 5.36
CA GLY A 34 -12.25 -17.36 4.60
C GLY A 34 -12.70 -16.56 3.36
N VAL A 35 -11.93 -15.56 2.93
CA VAL A 35 -12.21 -14.80 1.70
C VAL A 35 -11.70 -15.57 0.48
N ASP A 36 -12.48 -15.57 -0.60
CA ASP A 36 -12.09 -16.19 -1.86
C ASP A 36 -10.78 -15.58 -2.40
N GLN A 37 -9.88 -16.41 -2.90
CA GLN A 37 -8.54 -16.01 -3.31
C GLN A 37 -8.56 -14.94 -4.42
N ALA A 38 -9.53 -14.98 -5.33
CA ALA A 38 -9.68 -13.97 -6.37
C ALA A 38 -10.01 -12.59 -5.76
N VAL A 39 -10.87 -12.57 -4.74
CA VAL A 39 -11.26 -11.35 -4.03
C VAL A 39 -10.12 -10.84 -3.16
N ALA A 40 -9.40 -11.72 -2.47
CA ALA A 40 -8.24 -11.37 -1.65
C ALA A 40 -7.14 -10.71 -2.50
N PHE A 41 -6.90 -11.21 -3.71
CA PHE A 41 -5.96 -10.62 -4.65
C PHE A 41 -6.40 -9.24 -5.15
N ALA A 42 -7.68 -9.09 -5.50
CA ALA A 42 -8.25 -7.80 -5.89
C ALA A 42 -8.14 -6.75 -4.76
N VAL A 43 -8.35 -7.16 -3.51
CA VAL A 43 -8.17 -6.31 -2.33
C VAL A 43 -6.70 -5.90 -2.16
N ALA A 44 -5.75 -6.82 -2.32
CA ALA A 44 -4.32 -6.52 -2.21
C ALA A 44 -3.86 -5.47 -3.24
N ILE A 45 -4.31 -5.59 -4.49
CA ILE A 45 -4.02 -4.61 -5.56
C ILE A 45 -4.69 -3.26 -5.27
N THR A 46 -5.96 -3.27 -4.86
CA THR A 46 -6.70 -2.04 -4.52
C THR A 46 -6.04 -1.31 -3.34
N TYR A 47 -5.63 -2.06 -2.32
CA TYR A 47 -4.92 -1.52 -1.17
C TYR A 47 -3.62 -0.82 -1.57
N ARG A 48 -2.88 -1.38 -2.54
CA ARG A 48 -1.68 -0.75 -3.10
C ARG A 48 -1.99 0.52 -3.88
N LEU A 49 -3.02 0.52 -4.72
CA LEU A 49 -3.50 1.72 -5.40
C LEU A 49 -3.80 2.85 -4.41
N CYS A 50 -4.56 2.57 -3.35
CA CYS A 50 -4.93 3.58 -2.37
C CYS A 50 -3.76 4.02 -1.46
N THR A 51 -2.87 3.10 -1.07
CA THR A 51 -1.85 3.39 -0.05
C THR A 51 -0.52 3.85 -0.66
N PHE A 52 -0.14 3.35 -1.84
CA PHE A 52 1.12 3.70 -2.48
C PHE A 52 0.97 4.74 -3.58
N TYR A 53 -0.12 4.74 -4.36
CA TYR A 53 -0.25 5.65 -5.50
C TYR A 53 -0.99 6.94 -5.16
N LEU A 54 -1.91 6.90 -4.20
CA LEU A 54 -2.64 8.11 -3.78
C LEU A 54 -1.71 9.15 -3.12
N PRO A 55 -0.84 8.81 -2.15
CA PRO A 55 -0.01 9.82 -1.46
C PRO A 55 0.95 10.59 -2.38
N PRO A 56 1.66 9.96 -3.35
CA PRO A 56 2.52 10.68 -4.30
C PRO A 56 1.76 11.63 -5.23
N ILE A 57 0.55 11.26 -5.65
CA ILE A 57 -0.29 12.12 -6.50
C ILE A 57 -0.69 13.38 -5.72
N TRP A 58 -1.18 13.21 -4.50
CA TRP A 58 -1.53 14.33 -3.62
C TRP A 58 -0.30 15.18 -3.25
N GLY A 59 0.82 14.55 -2.95
CA GLY A 59 2.09 15.22 -2.69
C GLY A 59 2.58 16.05 -3.88
N GLY A 60 2.49 15.52 -5.10
CA GLY A 60 2.84 16.23 -6.33
C GLY A 60 1.92 17.42 -6.62
N VAL A 61 0.62 17.31 -6.32
CA VAL A 61 -0.33 18.43 -6.44
C VAL A 61 -0.03 19.52 -5.40
N ALA A 62 0.30 19.14 -4.16
CA ALA A 62 0.70 20.07 -3.11
C ALA A 62 2.01 20.78 -3.47
N PHE A 63 3.01 20.04 -3.97
CA PHE A 63 4.29 20.58 -4.43
C PHE A 63 4.12 21.56 -5.59
N ARG A 64 3.34 21.19 -6.61
CA ARG A 64 2.97 22.09 -7.72
C ARG A 64 2.14 23.30 -7.30
N ARG A 65 1.46 23.24 -6.15
CA ARG A 65 0.78 24.40 -5.57
C ARG A 65 1.75 25.32 -4.85
N LEU A 66 2.71 24.77 -4.11
CA LEU A 66 3.77 25.53 -3.45
C LEU A 66 4.68 26.24 -4.46
N GLU A 67 5.10 25.54 -5.52
CA GLU A 67 5.91 26.09 -6.61
C GLU A 67 5.18 27.23 -7.35
N ARG A 68 3.89 27.05 -7.65
CA ARG A 68 3.06 28.12 -8.24
C ARG A 68 2.76 29.28 -7.30
N ALA A 69 2.84 29.06 -5.99
CA ALA A 69 2.68 30.11 -4.99
C ALA A 69 3.98 30.90 -4.74
N GLY A 70 5.10 30.52 -5.38
CA GLY A 70 6.40 31.20 -5.25
C GLY A 70 7.05 31.05 -3.87
N LEU A 71 6.67 30.01 -3.13
CA LEU A 71 7.22 29.69 -1.79
C LEU A 71 8.45 28.77 -1.86
N LEU A 72 8.84 28.35 -3.07
CA LEU A 72 10.04 27.60 -3.45
C LEU A 72 10.65 28.27 -4.68
#